data_AF-A0A1D1XH57-F1
#
_entry.id   AF-A0A1D1XH57-F1
#
_cell.length_a   1.000
_cell.length_b   1.000
_cell.length_c   1.000
_cell.angle_alpha   90.00
_cell.angle_beta   90.00
_cell.angle_gamma   90.00
#
_symmetry.space_group_name_H-M   'P 1'
#
loop_
_entity.id
_entity.type
_entity.pdbx_description
1 polymer ?
#
loop_
_entity_poly.entity_id
_entity_poly.type
_entity_poly.pdbx_seq_one_letter_code
_entity_poly.pdbx_strand_id
1 'polypeptide(L)'
;DSEYDSNPRRRLLSSPQVVFYPISIYRGRGVIFQCPNLVRLLSSSAMANAGKVQNKSPAPIQITAEQILRESRERLEAEIVRPAKQSITDGAELGDYRLRNRQEFEDLLRRARGNTAVWVNYARWEASQGDLARARSVWERALEVDHRNPSLWLDYARAEMKSRFLDRARNVLDRAVTLLPRVDQL
;
A
#
# COMPACT_ATOMS: atom_id res chain seq x y z
N ASP A 1 50.87 -25.03 -5.14
CA ASP A 1 49.86 -24.23 -4.42
C ASP A 1 49.15 -23.34 -5.45
N SER A 2 47.86 -23.34 -5.71
CA SER A 2 46.71 -23.97 -5.08
C SER A 2 45.58 -24.07 -6.11
N GLU A 3 45.02 -25.27 -6.21
CA GLU A 3 43.65 -25.64 -6.57
C GLU A 3 42.67 -24.54 -7.02
N TYR A 4 42.21 -24.67 -8.26
CA TYR A 4 41.10 -23.93 -8.87
C TYR A 4 39.77 -24.47 -8.31
N ASP A 5 39.34 -23.91 -7.17
CA ASP A 5 38.11 -24.30 -6.48
C ASP A 5 36.87 -23.89 -7.31
N SER A 6 36.35 -24.88 -8.03
CA SER A 6 35.17 -24.80 -8.89
C SER A 6 33.92 -25.07 -8.05
N ASN A 7 33.41 -24.06 -7.33
CA ASN A 7 32.17 -24.23 -6.58
C ASN A 7 31.24 -23.00 -6.70
N PRO A 8 30.18 -23.06 -7.55
CA PRO A 8 29.27 -21.92 -7.75
C PRO A 8 28.25 -21.72 -6.61
N ARG A 9 28.31 -22.47 -5.50
CA ARG A 9 27.27 -22.48 -4.46
C ARG A 9 27.51 -21.56 -3.25
N ARG A 10 28.59 -20.78 -3.21
CA ARG A 10 28.95 -19.96 -2.02
C ARG A 10 28.63 -18.45 -2.08
N ARG A 11 27.83 -17.98 -3.06
CA ARG A 11 27.41 -16.56 -3.17
C ARG A 11 25.92 -16.30 -2.89
N LEU A 12 25.25 -17.14 -2.12
CA LEU A 12 23.82 -16.94 -1.79
C LEU A 12 23.55 -16.87 -0.29
N LEU A 13 24.38 -16.18 0.49
CA LEU A 13 24.09 -15.92 1.91
C LEU A 13 24.60 -14.54 2.33
N SER A 14 24.12 -13.48 1.67
CA SER A 14 24.06 -12.14 2.28
C SER A 14 23.12 -11.20 1.49
N SER A 15 21.92 -11.68 1.17
CA SER A 15 20.85 -10.77 0.76
C SER A 15 20.03 -10.47 2.00
N PRO A 16 20.02 -9.23 2.54
CA PRO A 16 19.11 -8.88 3.61
C PRO A 16 17.70 -9.15 3.10
N GLN A 17 16.95 -10.02 3.79
CA GLN A 17 15.57 -10.30 3.44
C GLN A 17 14.79 -8.98 3.52
N VAL A 18 14.54 -8.36 2.36
CA VAL A 18 13.74 -7.14 2.28
C VAL A 18 12.29 -7.59 2.40
N VAL A 19 11.77 -7.53 3.63
CA VAL A 19 10.36 -7.80 3.93
C VAL A 19 9.55 -6.62 3.38
N PHE A 20 8.97 -6.79 2.18
CA PHE A 20 8.10 -5.79 1.57
C PHE A 20 6.67 -5.95 2.09
N TYR A 21 6.18 -4.92 2.78
CA TYR A 21 4.77 -4.80 3.11
C TYR A 21 4.01 -4.27 1.88
N PRO A 22 2.91 -4.90 1.44
CA PRO A 22 2.01 -4.27 0.49
C PRO A 22 1.49 -2.95 1.09
N ILE A 23 1.43 -1.90 0.28
CA ILE A 23 0.89 -0.59 0.68
C ILE A 23 -0.63 -0.75 0.85
N SER A 24 -1.05 -1.22 2.01
CA SER A 24 -2.46 -1.28 2.41
C SER A 24 -2.94 0.12 2.75
N ILE A 25 -3.24 0.94 1.74
CA ILE A 25 -4.09 2.12 1.94
C ILE A 25 -5.49 1.56 2.18
N TYR A 26 -5.87 1.45 3.46
CA TYR A 26 -7.25 1.16 3.89
C TYR A 26 -8.16 2.29 3.38
N ARG A 27 -8.65 2.11 2.16
CA ARG A 27 -9.70 2.96 1.60
C ARG A 27 -11.01 2.43 2.15
N GLY A 28 -11.51 3.09 3.20
CA GLY A 28 -12.90 3.00 3.59
C GLY A 28 -13.76 3.37 2.39
N ARG A 29 -14.21 2.35 1.65
CA ARG A 29 -15.17 2.47 0.57
C ARG A 29 -16.25 1.46 0.88
N GLY A 30 -17.43 1.98 1.25
CA GLY A 30 -18.64 1.20 1.35
C GLY A 30 -18.84 0.43 0.05
N VAL A 31 -18.70 -0.89 0.15
CA VAL A 31 -19.06 -1.80 -0.90
C VAL A 31 -20.57 -1.97 -0.81
N ILE A 32 -21.30 -1.29 -1.69
CA ILE A 32 -22.66 -1.74 -2.03
C ILE A 32 -22.44 -3.03 -2.82
N PHE A 33 -22.45 -4.16 -2.11
CA PHE A 33 -22.57 -5.47 -2.71
C PHE A 33 -23.97 -5.53 -3.34
N GLN A 34 -24.03 -5.27 -4.65
CA GLN A 34 -25.13 -5.78 -5.45
C GLN A 34 -24.87 -7.28 -5.62
N CYS A 35 -25.61 -8.10 -4.88
CA CYS A 35 -25.63 -9.54 -5.05
C CYS A 35 -26.67 -9.90 -6.13
N PRO A 36 -26.29 -10.21 -7.38
CA PRO A 36 -27.17 -10.93 -8.30
C PRO A 36 -27.16 -12.40 -7.89
N ASN A 37 -27.85 -12.71 -6.79
CA ASN A 37 -28.44 -14.02 -6.45
C ASN A 37 -28.84 -14.00 -4.97
N LEU A 38 -29.86 -13.19 -4.66
CA LEU A 38 -30.50 -13.18 -3.35
C LEU A 38 -31.82 -13.95 -3.39
N VAL A 39 -31.82 -15.21 -3.84
CA VAL A 39 -32.89 -16.17 -3.52
C VAL A 39 -32.34 -17.59 -3.55
N ARG A 40 -31.70 -18.02 -2.45
CA ARG A 40 -31.78 -19.41 -1.94
C ARG A 40 -30.82 -19.54 -0.77
N LEU A 41 -31.40 -19.89 0.39
CA LEU A 41 -30.81 -20.40 1.64
C LEU A 41 -31.20 -19.64 2.93
N LEU A 42 -32.28 -18.86 2.91
CA LEU A 42 -33.08 -18.59 4.12
C LEU A 42 -34.37 -19.42 4.16
N SER A 43 -34.31 -20.70 3.75
CA SER A 43 -35.53 -21.52 3.64
C SER A 43 -35.50 -22.86 4.39
N SER A 44 -34.51 -23.16 5.25
CA SER A 44 -34.55 -24.45 5.97
C SER A 44 -34.47 -24.38 7.50
N SER A 45 -34.08 -23.26 8.12
CA SER A 45 -34.00 -23.20 9.60
C SER A 45 -35.03 -22.28 10.26
N ALA A 46 -35.59 -21.29 9.54
CA ALA A 46 -36.58 -20.37 10.12
C ALA A 46 -37.96 -21.02 10.34
N MET A 47 -38.26 -22.12 9.64
CA MET A 47 -39.51 -22.88 9.80
C MET A 47 -39.39 -24.03 10.82
N ALA A 48 -38.27 -24.19 11.52
CA ALA A 48 -38.08 -25.28 12.49
C ALA A 48 -38.48 -24.92 13.94
N ASN A 49 -38.85 -23.66 14.22
CA ASN A 49 -39.14 -23.19 15.58
C ASN A 49 -40.52 -22.54 15.76
N ALA A 50 -41.41 -22.65 14.76
CA ALA A 50 -42.72 -21.99 14.73
C ALA A 50 -43.79 -22.59 15.69
N GLY A 51 -43.39 -23.43 16.65
CA GLY A 51 -44.27 -24.01 17.66
C GLY A 51 -43.62 -24.18 19.04
N LYS A 52 -42.41 -23.63 19.24
CA LYS A 52 -41.67 -23.78 20.50
C LYS A 52 -42.05 -22.64 21.44
N VAL A 53 -42.69 -22.96 22.57
CA VAL A 53 -43.00 -21.98 23.64
C VAL A 53 -41.67 -21.34 24.08
N GLN A 54 -41.47 -20.08 23.74
CA GLN A 54 -40.27 -19.34 24.13
C GLN A 54 -40.41 -18.92 25.59
N ASN A 55 -39.37 -19.17 26.38
CA ASN A 55 -39.35 -18.72 27.76
C ASN A 55 -39.18 -17.19 27.77
N LYS A 56 -40.23 -16.47 28.23
CA LYS A 56 -40.26 -15.01 28.34
C LYS A 56 -39.71 -14.51 29.69
N SER A 57 -39.14 -15.40 30.51
CA SER A 57 -38.43 -14.99 31.71
C SER A 57 -37.30 -14.02 31.34
N PRO A 58 -37.03 -12.99 32.16
CA PRO A 58 -35.94 -12.06 31.88
C PRO A 58 -34.63 -12.82 31.72
N ALA A 59 -33.87 -12.51 30.66
CA ALA A 59 -32.58 -13.13 30.43
C ALA A 59 -31.62 -12.75 31.60
N PRO A 60 -30.86 -13.72 32.14
CA PRO A 60 -29.94 -13.45 33.25
C PRO A 60 -28.79 -12.51 32.86
N ILE A 61 -28.45 -12.45 31.57
CA ILE A 61 -27.42 -11.57 31.01
C ILE A 61 -28.08 -10.73 29.92
N GLN A 62 -27.99 -9.41 30.04
CA GLN A 62 -28.46 -8.47 29.03
C GLN A 62 -27.37 -8.22 27.99
N ILE A 63 -27.76 -8.16 26.72
CA ILE A 63 -26.84 -7.82 25.64
C ILE A 63 -26.50 -6.33 25.78
N THR A 64 -25.22 -6.02 26.03
CA THR A 64 -24.74 -4.64 26.12
C THR A 64 -24.31 -4.13 24.74
N ALA A 65 -24.35 -2.80 24.57
CA ALA A 65 -23.81 -2.18 23.35
C ALA A 65 -22.32 -2.52 23.15
N GLU A 66 -21.54 -2.62 24.23
CA GLU A 66 -20.14 -3.01 24.17
C GLU A 66 -19.94 -4.42 23.61
N GLN A 67 -20.79 -5.37 23.99
CA GLN A 67 -20.68 -6.75 23.53
C GLN A 67 -20.96 -6.87 22.02
N ILE A 68 -21.96 -6.14 21.52
CA ILE A 68 -22.28 -6.09 20.09
C ILE A 68 -21.10 -5.48 19.31
N LEU A 69 -20.54 -4.38 19.82
CA LEU A 69 -19.43 -3.69 19.17
C LEU A 69 -18.16 -4.54 19.16
N ARG A 70 -17.88 -5.26 20.25
CA ARG A 70 -16.74 -6.18 20.36
C ARG A 70 -16.85 -7.34 19.39
N GLU A 71 -18.00 -8.02 19.36
CA GLU A 71 -18.24 -9.16 18.47
C GLU A 71 -18.19 -8.75 16.99
N SER A 72 -18.78 -7.59 16.67
CA SER A 72 -18.71 -7.02 15.32
C SER A 72 -17.26 -6.78 14.89
N ARG A 73 -16.44 -6.21 15.80
CA ARG A 73 -15.02 -5.98 15.54
C ARG A 73 -14.24 -7.29 15.38
N GLU A 74 -14.45 -8.26 16.27
CA GLU A 74 -13.75 -9.56 16.21
C GLU A 74 -14.04 -10.31 14.91
N ARG A 75 -15.28 -10.26 14.42
CA ARG A 75 -15.66 -10.86 13.13
C ARG A 75 -14.97 -10.15 11.97
N LEU A 76 -14.96 -8.82 11.96
CA LEU A 76 -14.28 -8.04 10.93
C LEU A 76 -12.76 -8.29 10.95
N GLU A 77 -12.16 -8.37 12.14
CA GLU A 77 -10.72 -8.64 12.30
C GLU A 77 -10.35 -10.06 11.84
N ALA A 78 -11.21 -11.06 12.09
CA ALA A 78 -11.02 -12.44 11.65
C ALA A 78 -11.14 -12.61 10.13
N GLU A 79 -11.95 -11.78 9.47
CA GLU A 79 -12.17 -11.85 8.01
C GLU A 79 -11.08 -11.13 7.19
N ILE A 80 -10.20 -10.34 7.83
CA ILE A 80 -9.01 -9.79 7.17
C ILE A 80 -8.01 -10.93 6.94
N VAL A 81 -8.20 -11.67 5.85
CA VAL A 81 -7.21 -12.62 5.33
C VAL A 81 -5.99 -11.82 4.89
N ARG A 82 -4.94 -11.84 5.71
CA ARG A 82 -3.66 -11.25 5.34
C ARG A 82 -3.11 -12.05 4.16
N PRO A 83 -2.70 -11.42 3.06
CA PRO A 83 -2.10 -12.15 1.95
C PRO A 83 -0.86 -12.90 2.43
N ALA A 84 -0.68 -14.13 1.95
CA ALA A 84 0.50 -14.93 2.27
C ALA A 84 1.77 -14.19 1.81
N LYS A 85 2.84 -14.26 2.60
CA LYS A 85 4.14 -13.68 2.24
C LYS A 85 4.69 -14.42 1.01
N GLN A 86 4.70 -13.77 -0.14
CA GLN A 86 5.26 -14.32 -1.38
C GLN A 86 6.77 -14.03 -1.42
N SER A 87 7.59 -15.05 -1.68
CA SER A 87 9.03 -14.89 -1.93
C SER A 87 9.28 -14.85 -3.43
N ILE A 88 9.98 -13.83 -3.91
CA ILE A 88 10.35 -13.71 -5.33
C ILE A 88 11.65 -14.51 -5.51
N THR A 89 11.61 -15.55 -6.34
CA THR A 89 12.76 -16.45 -6.56
C THR A 89 13.52 -16.13 -7.84
N ASP A 90 12.80 -15.79 -8.91
CA ASP A 90 13.38 -15.61 -10.25
C ASP A 90 13.36 -14.16 -10.73
N GLY A 91 14.28 -13.84 -11.67
CA GLY A 91 14.34 -12.53 -12.30
C GLY A 91 13.11 -12.18 -13.14
N ALA A 92 12.46 -13.19 -13.75
CA ALA A 92 11.20 -13.02 -14.47
C ALA A 92 10.07 -12.64 -13.50
N GLU A 93 9.97 -13.33 -12.36
CA GLU A 93 9.00 -13.01 -11.31
C GLU A 93 9.21 -11.61 -10.74
N LEU A 94 10.47 -11.17 -10.59
CA LEU A 94 10.78 -9.79 -10.19
C LEU A 94 10.29 -8.78 -11.24
N GLY A 95 10.40 -9.11 -12.53
CA GLY A 95 9.87 -8.31 -13.63
C GLY A 95 8.35 -8.17 -13.56
N ASP A 96 7.65 -9.29 -13.38
CA ASP A 96 6.18 -9.32 -13.26
C ASP A 96 5.70 -8.57 -12.01
N TYR A 97 6.41 -8.73 -10.89
CA TYR A 97 6.17 -7.97 -9.66
C TYR A 97 6.32 -6.46 -9.90
N ARG A 98 7.39 -6.02 -10.58
CA ARG A 98 7.59 -4.60 -10.91
C ARG A 98 6.48 -4.09 -11.83
N LEU A 99 6.09 -4.85 -12.84
CA LEU A 99 5.02 -4.48 -13.76
C LEU A 99 3.68 -4.34 -13.04
N ARG A 100 3.31 -5.31 -12.20
CA ARG A 100 2.05 -5.29 -11.44
C ARG A 100 1.98 -4.08 -10.51
N ASN A 101 3.01 -3.84 -9.71
CA ASN A 101 3.04 -2.69 -8.81
C ASN A 101 2.98 -1.35 -9.56
N ARG A 102 3.68 -1.23 -10.70
CA ARG A 102 3.61 -0.02 -11.54
C ARG A 102 2.18 0.23 -12.02
N GLN A 103 1.51 -0.82 -12.51
CA GLN A 103 0.11 -0.72 -12.92
C GLN A 103 -0.80 -0.30 -11.75
N GLU A 104 -0.62 -0.89 -10.57
CA GLU A 104 -1.37 -0.52 -9.37
C GLU A 104 -1.17 0.96 -9.00
N PHE A 105 0.06 1.46 -9.02
CA PHE A 105 0.33 2.88 -8.76
C PHE A 105 -0.29 3.79 -9.82
N GLU A 106 -0.14 3.48 -11.11
CA GLU A 106 -0.72 4.28 -12.19
C GLU A 106 -2.26 4.25 -12.14
N ASP A 107 -2.88 3.14 -11.77
CA ASP A 107 -4.32 3.05 -11.55
C ASP A 107 -4.78 3.86 -10.33
N LEU A 108 -3.98 3.88 -9.26
CA LEU A 108 -4.23 4.76 -8.11
C LEU A 108 -4.15 6.24 -8.51
N LEU A 109 -3.15 6.61 -9.32
CA LEU A 109 -2.98 7.96 -9.84
C LEU A 109 -4.11 8.34 -10.80
N ARG A 110 -4.60 7.39 -11.61
CA ARG A 110 -5.76 7.60 -12.48
C ARG A 110 -7.03 7.88 -11.68
N ARG A 111 -7.21 7.19 -10.55
CA ARG A 111 -8.37 7.38 -9.65
C ARG A 111 -8.24 8.61 -8.75
N ALA A 112 -7.03 9.05 -8.44
CA ALA A 112 -6.75 10.07 -7.43
C ALA A 112 -5.49 10.89 -7.78
N ARG A 113 -5.53 11.62 -8.91
CA ARG A 113 -4.39 12.38 -9.43
C ARG A 113 -3.86 13.45 -8.46
N GLY A 114 -4.74 14.08 -7.69
CA GLY A 114 -4.37 15.13 -6.73
C GLY A 114 -3.81 14.63 -5.39
N ASN A 115 -3.75 13.32 -5.17
CA ASN A 115 -3.23 12.79 -3.90
C ASN A 115 -1.70 12.72 -3.92
N THR A 116 -1.04 13.72 -3.33
CA THR A 116 0.42 13.84 -3.25
C THR A 116 1.07 12.63 -2.57
N ALA A 117 0.40 11.98 -1.61
CA ALA A 117 0.96 10.82 -0.90
C ALA A 117 1.15 9.61 -1.83
N VAL A 118 0.27 9.43 -2.83
CA VAL A 118 0.40 8.35 -3.82
C VAL A 118 1.64 8.59 -4.69
N TRP A 119 1.85 9.83 -5.14
CA TRP A 119 3.04 10.22 -5.91
C TRP A 119 4.34 9.97 -5.13
N VAL A 120 4.38 10.40 -3.87
CA VAL A 120 5.55 10.22 -2.99
C VAL A 120 5.85 8.73 -2.77
N ASN A 121 4.82 7.93 -2.50
CA ASN A 121 4.99 6.49 -2.30
C ASN A 121 5.46 5.78 -3.58
N TYR A 122 4.93 6.17 -4.74
CA TYR A 122 5.35 5.61 -6.02
C TYR A 122 6.82 5.93 -6.33
N ALA A 123 7.24 7.19 -6.15
CA ALA A 123 8.61 7.59 -6.38
C ALA A 123 9.60 6.93 -5.41
N ARG A 124 9.22 6.78 -4.13
CA ARG A 124 10.01 6.03 -3.13
C ARG A 124 10.14 4.55 -3.48
N TRP A 125 9.07 3.95 -3.99
CA TRP A 125 9.10 2.55 -4.45
C TRP A 125 10.02 2.39 -5.67
N GLU A 126 9.95 3.24 -6.70
CA GLU A 126 10.89 3.20 -7.83
C GLU A 126 12.34 3.39 -7.37
N ALA A 127 12.59 4.29 -6.42
CA ALA A 127 13.93 4.47 -5.84
C ALA A 127 14.43 3.20 -5.12
N SER A 128 13.55 2.48 -4.41
CA SER A 128 13.88 1.19 -3.78
C SER A 128 14.17 0.07 -4.78
N GLN A 129 13.66 0.16 -6.01
CA GLN A 129 13.96 -0.78 -7.09
C GLN A 129 15.32 -0.50 -7.74
N GLY A 130 15.94 0.64 -7.44
CA GLY A 130 17.19 1.12 -8.03
C GLY A 130 17.00 1.97 -9.30
N ASP A 131 15.77 2.14 -9.78
CA ASP A 131 15.46 2.85 -11.03
C ASP A 131 15.31 4.37 -10.80
N LEU A 132 16.41 5.05 -10.49
CA LEU A 132 16.40 6.49 -10.17
C LEU A 132 15.96 7.40 -11.32
N ALA A 133 16.15 6.97 -12.57
CA ALA A 133 15.68 7.72 -13.73
C ALA A 133 14.15 7.76 -13.79
N ARG A 134 13.49 6.63 -13.48
CA ARG A 134 12.02 6.56 -13.41
C ARG A 134 11.49 7.32 -12.21
N ALA A 135 12.11 7.15 -11.04
CA ALA A 135 11.74 7.91 -9.84
C ALA A 135 11.72 9.42 -10.12
N ARG A 136 12.72 9.96 -10.82
CA ARG A 136 12.76 11.37 -11.26
C ARG A 136 11.60 11.73 -12.19
N SER A 137 11.29 10.89 -13.18
CA SER A 137 10.14 11.14 -14.06
C SER A 137 8.81 11.20 -13.28
N VAL A 138 8.67 10.41 -12.22
CA VAL A 138 7.49 10.42 -11.34
C VAL A 138 7.45 11.71 -10.52
N TRP A 139 8.59 12.16 -9.99
CA TRP A 139 8.68 13.43 -9.26
C TRP A 139 8.33 14.64 -10.13
N GLU A 140 8.88 14.74 -11.35
CA GLU A 140 8.56 15.85 -12.25
C GLU A 140 7.07 15.82 -12.65
N ARG A 141 6.49 14.64 -12.93
CA ARG A 141 5.05 14.49 -13.14
C ARG A 141 4.22 14.92 -11.92
N ALA A 142 4.70 14.65 -10.70
CA ALA A 142 4.02 15.07 -9.49
C ALA A 142 4.03 16.60 -9.34
N LEU A 143 5.17 17.23 -9.68
CA LEU A 143 5.31 18.70 -9.68
C LEU A 143 4.41 19.36 -10.74
N GLU A 144 4.21 18.74 -11.91
CA GLU A 144 3.25 19.22 -12.91
C GLU A 144 1.81 19.27 -12.36
N VAL A 145 1.47 18.38 -11.42
CA VAL A 145 0.13 18.35 -10.82
C VAL A 145 -0.01 19.41 -9.72
N ASP A 146 0.95 19.48 -8.80
CA ASP A 146 0.92 20.43 -7.69
C ASP A 146 2.31 20.97 -7.34
N HIS A 147 2.77 21.95 -8.12
CA HIS A 147 4.03 22.65 -7.89
C HIS A 147 3.97 23.63 -6.71
N ARG A 148 2.78 23.91 -6.15
CA ARG A 148 2.62 24.89 -5.07
C ARG A 148 2.90 24.30 -3.69
N ASN A 149 2.87 22.98 -3.58
CA ASN A 149 3.11 22.29 -2.33
C ASN A 149 4.62 22.19 -2.03
N PRO A 150 5.13 22.91 -1.01
CA PRO A 150 6.56 22.88 -0.67
C PRO A 150 7.02 21.52 -0.13
N SER A 151 6.11 20.73 0.46
CA SER A 151 6.45 19.39 0.96
C SER A 151 6.90 18.47 -0.17
N LEU A 152 6.34 18.63 -1.37
CA LEU A 152 6.68 17.82 -2.54
C LEU A 152 8.10 18.14 -3.03
N TRP A 153 8.48 19.42 -3.06
CA TRP A 153 9.83 19.88 -3.37
C TRP A 153 10.87 19.36 -2.37
N LEU A 154 10.56 19.45 -1.07
CA LEU A 154 11.43 18.96 0.00
C LEU A 154 11.63 17.44 -0.07
N ASP A 155 10.56 16.67 -0.31
CA ASP A 155 10.65 15.23 -0.42
C ASP A 155 11.45 14.78 -1.66
N TYR A 156 11.32 15.52 -2.78
CA TYR A 156 12.13 15.27 -3.97
C TYR A 156 13.62 15.56 -3.71
N ALA A 157 13.95 16.72 -3.13
CA ALA A 157 15.33 17.05 -2.77
C ALA A 157 15.93 16.03 -1.79
N ARG A 158 15.16 15.59 -0.78
CA ARG A 158 15.57 14.54 0.16
C ARG A 158 15.83 13.20 -0.55
N ALA A 159 15.04 12.84 -1.56
CA ALA A 159 15.25 11.61 -2.33
C ALA A 159 16.56 11.64 -3.14
N GLU A 160 16.88 12.78 -3.76
CA GLU A 160 18.14 12.99 -4.49
C GLU A 160 19.36 12.98 -3.54
N MET A 161 19.23 13.61 -2.36
CA MET A 161 20.27 13.57 -1.31
C MET A 161 20.52 12.15 -0.81
N LYS A 162 19.48 11.35 -0.58
CA LYS A 162 19.62 9.92 -0.21
C LYS A 162 20.35 9.11 -1.28
N SER A 163 20.15 9.47 -2.54
CA SER A 163 20.80 8.84 -3.69
C SER A 163 22.21 9.38 -3.97
N ARG A 164 22.71 10.31 -3.13
CA ARG A 164 24.02 11.00 -3.24
C ARG A 164 24.18 11.90 -4.47
N PHE A 165 23.10 12.33 -5.11
CA PHE A 165 23.13 13.28 -6.23
C PHE A 165 22.93 14.71 -5.75
N LEU A 166 23.97 15.29 -5.14
CA LEU A 166 23.89 16.62 -4.50
C LEU A 166 23.63 17.76 -5.50
N ASP A 167 24.27 17.74 -6.67
CA ASP A 167 24.10 18.80 -7.67
C ASP A 167 22.66 18.86 -8.19
N ARG A 168 22.01 17.71 -8.32
CA ARG A 168 20.60 17.64 -8.72
C ARG A 168 19.70 18.16 -7.62
N ALA A 169 19.96 17.78 -6.37
CA ALA A 169 19.20 18.29 -5.23
C ALA A 169 19.27 19.82 -5.13
N ARG A 170 20.43 20.42 -5.39
CA ARG A 170 20.60 21.89 -5.47
C ARG A 170 19.75 22.48 -6.58
N ASN A 171 19.83 21.96 -7.79
CA ASN A 171 19.02 22.45 -8.92
C ASN A 171 17.51 22.37 -8.65
N VAL A 172 17.06 21.33 -7.94
CA VAL A 172 15.64 21.19 -7.55
C VAL A 172 15.24 22.25 -6.53
N LEU A 173 16.08 22.51 -5.52
CA LEU A 173 15.80 23.53 -4.52
C LEU A 173 15.87 24.95 -5.09
N ASP A 174 16.83 25.23 -5.98
CA ASP A 174 16.92 26.52 -6.67
C ASP A 174 15.66 26.80 -7.49
N ARG A 175 15.15 25.78 -8.21
CA ARG A 175 13.84 25.86 -8.88
C ARG A 175 12.71 26.11 -7.88
N ALA A 176 12.70 25.44 -6.73
CA ALA A 176 11.65 25.61 -5.73
C ALA A 176 11.61 27.04 -5.18
N VAL A 177 12.76 27.63 -4.84
CA VAL A 177 12.86 29.01 -4.31
C VAL A 177 12.41 30.04 -5.34
N THR A 178 12.78 29.86 -6.61
CA THR A 178 12.32 30.77 -7.69
C THR A 178 10.81 30.73 -7.91
N LEU A 179 10.18 29.56 -7.76
CA LEU A 179 8.74 29.40 -7.93
C LEU A 179 7.93 29.80 -6.69
N LEU A 180 8.50 29.63 -5.50
CA LEU A 180 7.84 29.83 -4.21
C LEU A 180 8.62 30.81 -3.31
N PRO A 181 8.73 32.10 -3.70
CA PRO A 181 9.58 33.07 -2.99
C PRO A 181 9.07 33.47 -1.61
N ARG A 182 7.87 33.04 -1.20
CA ARG A 182 7.22 33.40 0.07
C ARG A 182 7.21 32.27 1.09
N VAL A 183 7.78 31.11 0.75
CA VAL A 183 7.76 29.95 1.63
C VAL A 183 9.08 29.88 2.38
N ASP A 184 9.06 30.20 3.68
CA ASP A 184 10.25 30.20 4.55
C ASP A 184 10.86 28.80 4.81
N GLN A 185 10.15 27.73 4.45
CA GLN A 185 10.56 26.34 4.70
C GLN A 185 11.56 25.79 3.69
N LEU A 186 11.79 26.50 2.57
CA LEU A 186 12.64 26.11 1.45
C LEU A 186 13.99 26.85 1.52
#